data_AF-F7RVS5-F1
#
_entry.id   AF-F7RVS5-F1
#
_cell.length_a   1.000
_cell.length_b   1.000
_cell.length_c   1.000
_cell.angle_alpha   90.00
_cell.angle_beta   90.00
_cell.angle_gamma   90.00
#
_symmetry.space_group_name_H-M   'P 1'
#
loop_
_entity.id
_entity.type
_entity.pdbx_description
1 polymer ?
#
loop_
_entity_poly.entity_id
_entity_poly.type
_entity_poly.pdbx_seq_one_letter_code
_entity_poly.pdbx_strand_id
1 'polypeptide(L)'
;MSATLLLEIGNTAWKAARFYEYQKPEFLEKGYGLDALFSALEAYEYDELVFASVGAEEQIERIKIFAETSNKVLHQARTTAGFGIQHCYAEVETLGVDRWLTLLLAKSEHTAAIIIDAGTAITLDVIDTHGGHLGGWIAPGMKLMQEALVNKSSRLRVSNDTPNELLGTSTERAIHLGCKASLNGFVEQALTAAKAQLSKTEIGDKKAIKIWLTGGDSQYFGNALLDETASSRSYPLNELETAEQRPDLVLEGLAIWYQLESKRKAG
;
A
#
# COMPACT_ATOMS: atom_id res chain seq x y z
N MET A 1 -22.03 -13.73 15.85
CA MET A 1 -21.63 -12.97 14.65
C MET A 1 -20.76 -13.91 13.84
N SER A 2 -21.06 -14.10 12.56
CA SER A 2 -20.15 -14.83 11.65
C SER A 2 -18.80 -14.11 11.67
N ALA A 3 -17.72 -14.86 11.87
CA ALA A 3 -16.38 -14.28 11.81
C ALA A 3 -15.96 -14.17 10.34
N THR A 4 -15.47 -12.99 9.94
CA THR A 4 -14.95 -12.74 8.60
C THR A 4 -13.44 -12.74 8.63
N LEU A 5 -12.82 -13.43 7.67
CA LEU A 5 -11.39 -13.33 7.42
C LEU A 5 -11.14 -12.38 6.24
N LEU A 6 -10.37 -11.33 6.48
CA LEU A 6 -9.89 -10.41 5.45
C LEU A 6 -8.52 -10.86 4.96
N LEU A 7 -8.31 -10.82 3.65
CA LEU A 7 -7.06 -11.25 3.02
C LEU A 7 -6.59 -10.24 1.96
N GLU A 8 -5.43 -9.65 2.20
CA GLU A 8 -4.70 -8.83 1.24
C GLU A 8 -3.64 -9.70 0.57
N ILE A 9 -3.63 -9.75 -0.77
CA ILE A 9 -2.64 -10.52 -1.54
C ILE A 9 -1.89 -9.59 -2.49
N GLY A 10 -0.66 -9.28 -2.12
CA GLY A 10 0.28 -8.58 -2.98
C GLY A 10 1.14 -9.53 -3.81
N ASN A 11 2.01 -8.96 -4.65
CA ASN A 11 2.95 -9.72 -5.48
C ASN A 11 4.01 -10.49 -4.68
N THR A 12 4.35 -10.02 -3.47
CA THR A 12 5.44 -10.59 -2.66
C THR A 12 4.94 -11.30 -1.41
N ALA A 13 3.93 -10.74 -0.75
CA ALA A 13 3.43 -11.21 0.53
C ALA A 13 1.91 -11.10 0.57
N TRP A 14 1.31 -11.87 1.47
CA TRP A 14 -0.09 -11.74 1.83
C TRP A 14 -0.21 -11.34 3.30
N LYS A 15 -1.31 -10.69 3.65
CA LYS A 15 -1.67 -10.36 5.04
C LYS A 15 -3.09 -10.80 5.33
N ALA A 16 -3.32 -11.31 6.53
CA ALA A 16 -4.62 -11.72 7.00
C ALA A 16 -5.05 -10.91 8.23
N ALA A 17 -6.33 -10.58 8.32
CA ALA A 17 -6.91 -9.95 9.49
C ALA A 17 -8.28 -10.54 9.81
N ARG A 18 -8.60 -10.64 11.09
CA ARG A 18 -9.94 -10.97 11.56
C ARG A 18 -10.79 -9.72 11.55
N PHE A 19 -12.05 -9.86 11.16
CA PHE A 19 -12.98 -8.75 11.11
C PHE A 19 -14.36 -9.12 11.65
N TYR A 20 -14.89 -8.18 12.42
CA TYR A 20 -16.26 -8.16 12.90
C TYR A 20 -16.89 -6.85 12.47
N GLU A 21 -18.17 -6.89 12.06
CA GLU A 21 -18.87 -5.71 11.55
C GLU A 21 -18.77 -4.53 12.53
N TYR A 22 -18.59 -3.31 11.99
CA TYR A 22 -18.38 -2.06 12.72
C TYR A 22 -17.11 -1.96 13.56
N GLN A 23 -16.17 -2.89 13.45
CA GLN A 23 -14.88 -2.84 14.15
C GLN A 23 -13.72 -2.60 13.19
N LYS A 24 -12.58 -2.12 13.72
CA LYS A 24 -11.33 -2.11 12.96
C LYS A 24 -10.84 -3.56 12.80
N PRO A 25 -10.31 -3.97 11.64
CA PRO A 25 -9.71 -5.29 11.48
C PRO A 25 -8.59 -5.54 12.49
N GLU A 26 -8.56 -6.74 13.05
CA GLU A 26 -7.50 -7.23 13.91
C GLU A 26 -6.48 -7.97 13.04
N PHE A 27 -5.29 -7.39 12.85
CA PHE A 27 -4.20 -8.04 12.12
C PHE A 27 -3.86 -9.39 12.76
N LEU A 28 -3.79 -10.44 11.95
CA LEU A 28 -3.44 -11.78 12.41
C LEU A 28 -2.00 -12.10 12.06
N GLU A 29 -1.69 -12.12 10.76
CA GLU A 29 -0.37 -12.51 10.30
C GLU A 29 -0.06 -11.99 8.89
N LYS A 30 1.23 -12.04 8.57
CA LYS A 30 1.78 -11.78 7.24
C LYS A 30 2.61 -13.00 6.85
N GLY A 31 2.40 -13.50 5.65
CA GLY A 31 3.17 -14.64 5.14
C GLY A 31 3.57 -14.49 3.68
N TYR A 32 4.25 -15.52 3.20
CA TYR A 32 4.89 -15.56 1.89
C TYR A 32 4.63 -16.91 1.24
N GLY A 33 4.32 -16.89 -0.05
CA GLY A 33 4.01 -18.10 -0.81
C GLY A 33 2.64 -18.70 -0.50
N LEU A 34 2.22 -19.61 -1.37
CA LEU A 34 0.88 -20.19 -1.36
C LEU A 34 0.70 -21.24 -0.27
N ASP A 35 1.72 -22.05 0.02
CA ASP A 35 1.60 -23.11 1.02
C ASP A 35 1.36 -22.54 2.42
N ALA A 36 2.08 -21.47 2.78
CA ALA A 36 1.84 -20.74 4.02
C ALA A 36 0.48 -20.06 4.02
N LEU A 37 0.03 -19.52 2.87
CA LEU A 37 -1.30 -18.91 2.75
C LEU A 37 -2.40 -19.91 3.10
N PHE A 38 -2.42 -21.08 2.44
CA PHE A 38 -3.47 -22.07 2.67
C PHE A 38 -3.39 -22.67 4.08
N SER A 39 -2.19 -22.84 4.63
CA SER A 39 -2.01 -23.24 6.04
C SER A 39 -2.67 -22.23 6.99
N ALA A 40 -2.52 -20.93 6.73
CA ALA A 40 -3.16 -19.88 7.53
C ALA A 40 -4.69 -19.86 7.36
N LEU A 41 -5.19 -20.04 6.12
CA LEU A 41 -6.64 -20.12 5.87
C LEU A 41 -7.29 -21.32 6.58
N GLU A 42 -6.56 -22.42 6.78
CA GLU A 42 -7.03 -23.58 7.55
C GLU A 42 -6.91 -23.40 9.07
N ALA A 43 -5.99 -22.55 9.53
CA ALA A 43 -5.72 -22.35 10.95
C ALA A 43 -6.76 -21.47 11.67
N TYR A 44 -7.59 -20.73 10.94
CA TYR A 44 -8.57 -19.80 11.50
C TYR A 44 -10.01 -20.25 11.27
N GLU A 45 -10.85 -20.04 12.28
CA GLU A 45 -12.30 -20.25 12.21
C GLU A 45 -13.00 -18.99 11.68
N TYR A 46 -13.74 -19.12 10.58
CA TYR A 46 -14.52 -18.06 9.93
C TYR A 46 -15.54 -18.65 8.97
N ASP A 47 -16.62 -17.92 8.67
CA ASP A 47 -17.64 -18.35 7.70
C ASP A 47 -17.45 -17.66 6.34
N GLU A 48 -16.87 -16.46 6.34
CA GLU A 48 -16.72 -15.61 5.15
C GLU A 48 -15.25 -15.26 4.91
N LEU A 49 -14.80 -15.44 3.66
CA LEU A 49 -13.50 -15.00 3.18
C LEU A 49 -13.68 -13.79 2.27
N VAL A 50 -13.11 -12.66 2.69
CA VAL A 50 -13.12 -11.43 1.91
C VAL A 50 -11.69 -11.13 1.50
N PHE A 51 -11.42 -10.97 0.21
CA PHE A 51 -10.06 -10.76 -0.25
C PHE A 51 -9.92 -9.70 -1.34
N ALA A 52 -8.74 -9.09 -1.37
CA ALA A 52 -8.26 -8.24 -2.44
C ALA A 52 -6.92 -8.82 -2.95
N SER A 53 -6.74 -8.86 -4.27
CA SER A 53 -5.53 -9.41 -4.86
C SER A 53 -5.09 -8.59 -6.07
N VAL A 54 -3.79 -8.26 -6.08
CA VAL A 54 -3.05 -7.81 -7.26
C VAL A 54 -2.10 -8.89 -7.78
N GLY A 55 -2.22 -10.11 -7.24
CA GLY A 55 -1.43 -11.28 -7.60
C GLY A 55 -1.91 -11.96 -8.88
N ALA A 56 -1.24 -13.05 -9.26
CA ALA A 56 -1.52 -13.77 -10.49
C ALA A 56 -2.90 -14.46 -10.47
N GLU A 57 -3.55 -14.59 -11.63
CA GLU A 57 -4.88 -15.22 -11.77
C GLU A 57 -4.91 -16.65 -11.22
N GLU A 58 -3.82 -17.41 -11.37
CA GLU A 58 -3.70 -18.76 -10.80
C GLU A 58 -3.88 -18.78 -9.27
N GLN A 59 -3.35 -17.76 -8.57
CA GLN A 59 -3.51 -17.66 -7.12
C GLN A 59 -4.96 -17.39 -6.73
N ILE A 60 -5.63 -16.53 -7.50
CA ILE A 60 -7.04 -16.18 -7.32
C ILE A 60 -7.93 -17.42 -7.52
N GLU A 61 -7.68 -18.20 -8.57
CA GLU A 61 -8.42 -19.44 -8.83
C GLU A 61 -8.25 -20.46 -7.71
N ARG A 62 -7.03 -20.63 -7.17
CA ARG A 62 -6.81 -21.53 -6.03
C ARG A 62 -7.58 -21.10 -4.77
N ILE A 63 -7.74 -19.80 -4.52
CA ILE A 63 -8.54 -19.29 -3.40
C ILE A 63 -10.02 -19.56 -3.61
N LYS A 64 -10.52 -19.42 -4.84
CA LYS A 64 -11.91 -19.75 -5.18
C LYS A 64 -12.20 -21.22 -4.90
N ILE A 65 -11.32 -22.11 -5.39
CA ILE A 65 -11.43 -23.55 -5.16
C ILE A 65 -11.42 -23.85 -3.65
N PHE A 66 -10.48 -23.28 -2.90
CA PHE A 66 -10.41 -23.47 -1.45
C PHE A 66 -11.70 -23.05 -0.74
N ALA A 67 -12.22 -21.86 -1.05
CA ALA A 67 -13.44 -21.35 -0.43
C ALA A 67 -14.63 -22.27 -0.71
N GLU A 68 -14.77 -22.76 -1.95
CA GLU A 68 -15.81 -23.72 -2.32
C GLU A 68 -15.66 -25.06 -1.57
N THR A 69 -14.47 -25.65 -1.55
CA THR A 69 -14.23 -26.94 -0.88
C THR A 69 -14.37 -26.88 0.63
N SER A 70 -14.08 -25.72 1.22
CA SER A 70 -14.16 -25.46 2.66
C SER A 70 -15.49 -24.83 3.10
N ASN A 71 -16.47 -24.75 2.18
CA ASN A 71 -17.80 -24.18 2.40
C ASN A 71 -17.77 -22.76 3.02
N LYS A 72 -16.87 -21.90 2.52
CA LYS A 72 -16.72 -20.50 2.92
C LYS A 72 -17.43 -19.60 1.91
N VAL A 73 -18.13 -18.58 2.39
CA VAL A 73 -18.70 -17.56 1.49
C VAL A 73 -17.56 -16.66 1.02
N LEU A 74 -17.40 -16.51 -0.31
CA LEU A 74 -16.29 -15.78 -0.89
C LEU A 74 -16.71 -14.41 -1.42
N HIS A 75 -15.95 -13.38 -1.04
CA HIS A 75 -16.10 -12.01 -1.54
C HIS A 75 -14.76 -11.53 -2.08
N GLN A 76 -14.73 -11.15 -3.36
CA GLN A 76 -13.54 -10.54 -3.96
C GLN A 76 -13.79 -9.05 -4.17
N ALA A 77 -12.95 -8.22 -3.56
CA ALA A 77 -12.90 -6.81 -3.91
C ALA A 77 -12.29 -6.64 -5.30
N ARG A 78 -12.92 -5.79 -6.11
CA ARG A 78 -12.42 -5.33 -7.40
C ARG A 78 -12.67 -3.83 -7.49
N THR A 79 -11.75 -3.11 -8.11
CA THR A 79 -11.92 -1.68 -8.35
C THR A 79 -13.12 -1.45 -9.26
N THR A 80 -14.09 -0.67 -8.78
CA THR A 80 -15.30 -0.32 -9.52
C THR A 80 -15.69 1.11 -9.24
N ALA A 81 -16.39 1.77 -10.18
CA ALA A 81 -16.97 3.07 -9.93
C ALA A 81 -17.99 3.04 -8.77
N GLY A 82 -18.06 4.15 -8.02
CA GLY A 82 -19.02 4.32 -6.92
C GLY A 82 -18.34 4.55 -5.58
N PHE A 83 -19.03 4.17 -4.49
CA PHE A 83 -18.53 4.31 -3.11
C PHE A 83 -18.10 5.74 -2.71
N GLY A 84 -18.59 6.75 -3.41
CA GLY A 84 -18.26 8.16 -3.18
C GLY A 84 -16.86 8.56 -3.65
N ILE A 85 -16.16 7.72 -4.42
CA ILE A 85 -14.87 8.05 -5.03
C ILE A 85 -15.10 8.66 -6.41
N GLN A 86 -14.48 9.81 -6.67
CA GLN A 86 -14.39 10.40 -8.01
C GLN A 86 -13.03 10.00 -8.59
N HIS A 87 -13.05 9.06 -9.53
CA HIS A 87 -11.84 8.48 -10.11
C HIS A 87 -11.22 9.42 -11.15
N CYS A 88 -9.89 9.54 -11.17
CA CYS A 88 -9.18 10.22 -12.25
C CYS A 88 -8.77 9.27 -13.41
N TYR A 89 -8.87 7.96 -13.21
CA TYR A 89 -8.60 6.98 -14.26
C TYR A 89 -9.81 6.93 -15.20
N ALA A 90 -9.56 6.99 -16.51
CA ALA A 90 -10.62 6.88 -17.52
C ALA A 90 -11.28 5.50 -17.49
N GLU A 91 -10.48 4.45 -17.31
CA GLU A 91 -10.92 3.07 -17.09
C GLU A 91 -10.67 2.73 -15.61
N VAL A 92 -11.72 2.83 -14.80
CA VAL A 92 -11.64 2.75 -13.33
C VAL A 92 -11.02 1.42 -12.86
N GLU A 93 -11.35 0.34 -13.56
CA GLU A 93 -10.95 -1.03 -13.26
C GLU A 93 -9.42 -1.24 -13.41
N THR A 94 -8.72 -0.33 -14.08
CA THR A 94 -7.25 -0.41 -14.27
C THR A 94 -6.47 0.12 -13.07
N LEU A 95 -7.11 0.82 -12.13
CA LEU A 95 -6.50 1.18 -10.86
C LEU A 95 -6.42 -0.08 -9.98
N GLY A 96 -5.20 -0.38 -9.49
CA GLY A 96 -4.96 -1.50 -8.57
C GLY A 96 -5.92 -1.49 -7.39
N VAL A 97 -6.48 -2.67 -7.07
CA VAL A 97 -7.51 -2.80 -6.02
C VAL A 97 -6.97 -2.45 -4.64
N ASP A 98 -5.70 -2.75 -4.38
CA ASP A 98 -4.97 -2.32 -3.18
C ASP A 98 -5.00 -0.81 -3.00
N ARG A 99 -4.58 -0.07 -4.03
CA ARG A 99 -4.57 1.40 -4.06
C ARG A 99 -5.98 1.96 -3.92
N TRP A 100 -6.95 1.39 -4.64
CA TRP A 100 -8.35 1.81 -4.54
C TRP A 100 -8.93 1.63 -3.13
N LEU A 101 -8.63 0.53 -2.45
CA LEU A 101 -9.09 0.29 -1.08
C LEU A 101 -8.52 1.32 -0.09
N THR A 102 -7.27 1.76 -0.28
CA THR A 102 -6.71 2.84 0.57
C THR A 102 -7.39 4.19 0.34
N LEU A 103 -7.80 4.49 -0.90
CA LEU A 103 -8.58 5.68 -1.24
C LEU A 103 -9.98 5.60 -0.62
N LEU A 104 -10.59 4.42 -0.64
CA LEU A 104 -11.89 4.18 -0.02
C LEU A 104 -11.84 4.38 1.50
N LEU A 105 -10.77 3.93 2.16
CA LEU A 105 -10.56 4.19 3.58
C LEU A 105 -10.51 5.71 3.87
N ALA A 106 -9.67 6.46 3.16
CA ALA A 106 -9.57 7.92 3.29
C ALA A 106 -10.91 8.62 3.06
N LYS A 107 -11.68 8.17 2.07
CA LYS A 107 -13.03 8.67 1.79
C LYS A 107 -14.00 8.42 2.93
N SER A 108 -13.93 7.25 3.56
CA SER A 108 -14.78 6.89 4.70
C SER A 108 -14.44 7.69 5.96
N GLU A 109 -13.17 8.08 6.11
CA GLU A 109 -12.68 8.95 7.18
C GLU A 109 -12.83 10.45 6.85
N HIS A 110 -13.45 10.81 5.72
CA HIS A 110 -13.64 12.19 5.25
C HIS A 110 -12.33 13.01 5.25
N THR A 111 -11.24 12.37 4.89
CA THR A 111 -9.88 12.90 5.07
C THR A 111 -9.19 13.09 3.73
N ALA A 112 -8.59 14.26 3.53
CA ALA A 112 -7.62 14.44 2.46
C ALA A 112 -6.33 13.72 2.84
N ALA A 113 -5.87 12.81 1.99
CA ALA A 113 -4.73 11.95 2.28
C ALA A 113 -3.73 11.91 1.12
N ILE A 114 -2.46 11.91 1.49
CA ILE A 114 -1.33 11.52 0.65
C ILE A 114 -0.92 10.13 1.12
N ILE A 115 -1.12 9.13 0.29
CA ILE A 115 -0.91 7.72 0.64
C ILE A 115 0.34 7.25 -0.07
N ILE A 116 1.32 6.77 0.68
CA ILE A 116 2.57 6.23 0.17
C ILE A 116 2.67 4.76 0.61
N ASP A 117 2.62 3.84 -0.34
CA ASP A 117 2.89 2.42 -0.10
C ASP A 117 4.30 2.09 -0.58
N ALA A 118 5.18 1.76 0.36
CA ALA A 118 6.55 1.38 0.13
C ALA A 118 6.67 -0.16 0.12
N GLY A 119 6.28 -0.78 -0.99
CA GLY A 119 6.32 -2.23 -1.18
C GLY A 119 7.23 -2.66 -2.32
N THR A 120 6.83 -3.73 -3.02
CA THR A 120 7.53 -4.22 -4.22
C THR A 120 7.62 -3.14 -5.30
N ALA A 121 6.52 -2.41 -5.49
CA ALA A 121 6.52 -1.08 -6.08
C ALA A 121 6.36 -0.06 -4.96
N ILE A 122 6.91 1.13 -5.15
CA ILE A 122 6.53 2.30 -4.38
C ILE A 122 5.41 3.03 -5.12
N THR A 123 4.31 3.31 -4.43
CA THR A 123 3.19 4.06 -4.99
C THR A 123 2.92 5.33 -4.19
N LEU A 124 2.31 6.28 -4.88
CA LEU A 124 1.73 7.49 -4.32
C LEU A 124 0.28 7.55 -4.80
N ASP A 125 -0.66 7.84 -3.90
CA ASP A 125 -2.02 8.23 -4.25
C ASP A 125 -2.45 9.45 -3.46
N VAL A 126 -3.26 10.29 -4.09
CA VAL A 126 -3.74 11.53 -3.48
C VAL A 126 -5.25 11.60 -3.57
N ILE A 127 -5.90 11.85 -2.45
CA ILE A 127 -7.35 12.04 -2.37
C ILE A 127 -7.69 13.30 -1.58
N ASP A 128 -8.71 14.03 -2.03
CA ASP A 128 -9.26 15.16 -1.29
C ASP A 128 -10.37 14.75 -0.29
N THR A 129 -10.83 15.70 0.53
CA THR A 129 -11.87 15.49 1.55
C THR A 129 -13.23 15.09 0.98
N HIS A 130 -13.48 15.35 -0.31
CA HIS A 130 -14.74 15.08 -0.99
C HIS A 130 -14.74 13.73 -1.71
N GLY A 131 -13.60 13.05 -1.78
CA GLY A 131 -13.45 11.77 -2.49
C GLY A 131 -12.81 11.87 -3.87
N GLY A 132 -12.31 13.04 -4.25
CA GLY A 132 -11.57 13.25 -5.49
C GLY A 132 -10.23 12.55 -5.46
N HIS A 133 -10.08 11.46 -6.23
CA HIS A 133 -8.78 10.85 -6.49
C HIS A 133 -8.00 11.73 -7.47
N LEU A 134 -6.99 12.44 -6.98
CA LEU A 134 -6.23 13.44 -7.75
C LEU A 134 -5.08 12.83 -8.57
N GLY A 135 -5.00 11.50 -8.60
CA GLY A 135 -3.96 10.75 -9.28
C GLY A 135 -2.89 10.22 -8.34
N GLY A 136 -1.82 9.72 -8.93
CA GLY A 136 -0.79 8.99 -8.21
C GLY A 136 0.35 8.54 -9.10
N TRP A 137 1.42 8.06 -8.49
CA TRP A 137 2.63 7.58 -9.16
C TRP A 137 2.91 6.12 -8.79
N ILE A 138 3.61 5.42 -9.69
CA ILE A 138 4.11 4.06 -9.46
C ILE A 138 5.57 4.04 -9.92
N ALA A 139 6.46 3.55 -9.06
CA ALA A 139 7.86 3.32 -9.36
C ALA A 139 8.32 1.99 -8.75
N PRO A 140 9.43 1.39 -9.22
CA PRO A 140 9.98 0.20 -8.58
C PRO A 140 10.41 0.49 -7.13
N GLY A 141 10.13 -0.45 -6.22
CA GLY A 141 10.61 -0.40 -4.84
C GLY A 141 12.11 -0.74 -4.72
N MET A 142 12.62 -0.80 -3.49
CA MET A 142 14.07 -0.97 -3.23
C MET A 142 14.61 -2.25 -3.89
N LYS A 143 13.97 -3.37 -3.56
CA LYS A 143 14.38 -4.70 -4.01
C LYS A 143 14.28 -4.83 -5.54
N LEU A 144 13.19 -4.32 -6.13
CA LEU A 144 12.97 -4.41 -7.58
C LEU A 144 14.01 -3.59 -8.37
N MET A 145 14.40 -2.41 -7.89
CA MET A 145 15.48 -1.62 -8.50
C MET A 145 16.81 -2.35 -8.48
N GLN A 146 17.16 -2.96 -7.34
CA GLN A 146 18.40 -3.72 -7.19
C GLN A 146 18.41 -4.96 -8.10
N GLU A 147 17.31 -5.72 -8.11
CA GLU A 147 17.15 -6.91 -8.96
C GLU A 147 17.24 -6.56 -10.45
N ALA A 148 16.67 -5.44 -10.88
CA ALA A 148 16.75 -4.99 -12.27
C ALA A 148 18.18 -4.76 -12.76
N LEU A 149 19.09 -4.33 -11.86
CA LEU A 149 20.51 -4.15 -12.17
C LEU A 149 21.24 -5.49 -12.15
N VAL A 150 21.02 -6.32 -11.11
CA VAL A 150 21.69 -7.62 -10.96
C VAL A 150 21.31 -8.60 -12.07
N ASN A 151 20.04 -8.67 -12.45
CA ASN A 151 19.58 -9.60 -13.49
C ASN A 151 20.19 -9.31 -14.87
N LYS A 152 20.74 -8.10 -15.09
CA LYS A 152 21.41 -7.72 -16.33
C LYS A 152 22.93 -7.92 -16.30
N SER A 153 23.51 -8.37 -15.18
CA SER A 153 24.96 -8.54 -15.04
C SER A 153 25.34 -9.66 -14.08
N SER A 154 26.02 -10.68 -14.60
CA SER A 154 26.53 -11.82 -13.81
C SER A 154 27.58 -11.45 -12.75
N ARG A 155 28.06 -10.21 -12.74
CA ARG A 155 29.07 -9.71 -11.78
C ARG A 155 28.47 -8.94 -10.62
N LEU A 156 27.23 -8.48 -10.73
CA LEU A 156 26.59 -7.68 -9.69
C LEU A 156 25.98 -8.58 -8.63
N ARG A 157 26.07 -8.15 -7.37
CA ARG A 157 25.45 -8.80 -6.23
C ARG A 157 24.64 -7.76 -5.45
N VAL A 158 23.52 -8.18 -4.88
CA VAL A 158 22.81 -7.36 -3.90
C VAL A 158 23.46 -7.63 -2.54
N SER A 159 23.83 -6.57 -1.82
CA SER A 159 24.12 -6.68 -0.39
C SER A 159 22.85 -6.38 0.41
N ASN A 160 22.59 -7.18 1.43
CA ASN A 160 21.55 -6.92 2.41
C ASN A 160 22.01 -5.92 3.49
N ASP A 161 23.28 -5.49 3.46
CA ASP A 161 23.78 -4.46 4.36
C ASP A 161 23.18 -3.10 3.99
N THR A 162 22.70 -2.36 4.99
CA THR A 162 22.30 -0.96 4.86
C THR A 162 23.52 -0.07 5.08
N PRO A 163 24.12 0.53 4.03
CA PRO A 163 25.31 1.34 4.19
C PRO A 163 24.97 2.66 4.90
N ASN A 164 25.83 3.08 5.83
CA ASN A 164 25.74 4.37 6.52
C ASN A 164 26.57 5.47 5.82
N GLU A 165 27.24 5.14 4.72
CA GLU A 165 28.09 6.07 3.95
C GLU A 165 27.25 6.90 2.98
N LEU A 166 27.65 8.15 2.71
CA LEU A 166 26.93 9.02 1.78
C LEU A 166 27.11 8.60 0.31
N LEU A 167 28.28 8.06 -0.03
CA LEU A 167 28.65 7.63 -1.37
C LEU A 167 29.24 6.22 -1.32
N GLY A 168 28.85 5.38 -2.30
CA GLY A 168 29.26 3.99 -2.34
C GLY A 168 30.72 3.82 -2.73
N THR A 169 31.47 3.08 -1.91
CA THR A 169 32.89 2.72 -2.16
C THR A 169 33.06 1.32 -2.77
N SER A 170 31.97 0.60 -2.99
CA SER A 170 31.90 -0.64 -3.76
C SER A 170 30.71 -0.61 -4.72
N THR A 171 30.66 -1.51 -5.69
CA THR A 171 29.54 -1.59 -6.64
C THR A 171 28.22 -1.90 -5.93
N GLU A 172 28.22 -2.82 -4.97
CA GLU A 172 27.05 -3.18 -4.18
C GLU A 172 26.54 -2.00 -3.36
N ARG A 173 27.45 -1.27 -2.71
CA ARG A 173 27.11 -0.05 -1.94
C ARG A 173 26.60 1.06 -2.83
N ALA A 174 27.22 1.28 -4.00
CA ALA A 174 26.80 2.28 -4.96
C ALA A 174 25.39 1.99 -5.51
N ILE A 175 25.07 0.72 -5.78
CA ILE A 175 23.72 0.29 -6.16
C ILE A 175 22.73 0.56 -5.02
N HIS A 176 23.03 0.11 -3.81
CA HIS A 176 22.14 0.30 -2.65
C HIS A 176 21.84 1.79 -2.42
N LEU A 177 22.88 2.62 -2.32
CA LEU A 177 22.74 4.06 -2.05
C LEU A 177 22.03 4.79 -3.20
N GLY A 178 22.28 4.41 -4.46
CA GLY A 178 21.57 4.95 -5.61
C GLY A 178 20.07 4.61 -5.62
N CYS A 179 19.71 3.37 -5.28
CA CYS A 179 18.32 2.95 -5.13
C CYS A 179 17.64 3.69 -3.97
N LYS A 180 18.30 3.80 -2.82
CA LYS A 180 17.80 4.59 -1.67
C LYS A 180 17.60 6.06 -2.05
N ALA A 181 18.56 6.68 -2.74
CA ALA A 181 18.46 8.05 -3.22
C ALA A 181 17.26 8.23 -4.17
N SER A 182 17.00 7.25 -5.04
CA SER A 182 15.86 7.25 -5.95
C SER A 182 14.52 7.18 -5.21
N LEU A 183 14.41 6.35 -4.18
CA LEU A 183 13.22 6.28 -3.32
C LEU A 183 12.98 7.60 -2.57
N ASN A 184 14.02 8.15 -1.96
CA ASN A 184 13.92 9.42 -1.22
C ASN A 184 13.53 10.57 -2.15
N GLY A 185 14.15 10.67 -3.34
CA GLY A 185 13.80 11.67 -4.35
C GLY A 185 12.37 11.48 -4.88
N PHE A 186 11.90 10.23 -5.04
CA PHE A 186 10.51 9.94 -5.37
C PHE A 186 9.57 10.52 -4.32
N VAL A 187 9.80 10.23 -3.03
CA VAL A 187 8.93 10.70 -1.95
C VAL A 187 8.96 12.23 -1.82
N GLU A 188 10.12 12.85 -1.91
CA GLU A 188 10.23 14.32 -1.87
C GLU A 188 9.42 15.00 -2.97
N GLN A 189 9.58 14.50 -4.21
CA GLN A 189 8.90 15.05 -5.36
C GLN A 189 7.40 14.73 -5.34
N ALA A 190 7.03 13.57 -4.80
CA ALA A 190 5.66 13.11 -4.60
C ALA A 190 4.92 14.01 -3.61
N LEU A 191 5.49 14.27 -2.43
CA LEU A 191 4.91 15.16 -1.43
C LEU A 191 4.71 16.57 -2.00
N THR A 192 5.71 17.08 -2.72
CA THR A 192 5.63 18.40 -3.36
C THR A 192 4.49 18.45 -4.39
N ALA A 193 4.40 17.46 -5.27
CA ALA A 193 3.36 17.39 -6.30
C ALA A 193 1.96 17.19 -5.70
N ALA A 194 1.82 16.29 -4.72
CA ALA A 194 0.57 16.00 -4.04
C ALA A 194 -0.01 17.24 -3.36
N LYS A 195 0.81 17.98 -2.61
CA LYS A 195 0.41 19.24 -1.99
C LYS A 195 0.01 20.30 -3.01
N ALA A 196 0.73 20.40 -4.11
CA ALA A 196 0.37 21.32 -5.19
C ALA A 196 -1.00 20.98 -5.78
N GLN A 197 -1.33 19.69 -5.96
CA GLN A 197 -2.66 19.28 -6.42
C GLN A 197 -3.74 19.54 -5.38
N LEU A 198 -3.51 19.12 -4.12
CA LEU A 198 -4.43 19.35 -3.01
C LEU A 198 -4.73 20.85 -2.81
N SER A 199 -3.75 21.73 -3.04
CA SER A 199 -3.94 23.19 -2.93
C SER A 199 -4.93 23.78 -3.93
N LYS A 200 -5.28 23.04 -4.99
CA LYS A 200 -6.29 23.44 -6.00
C LYS A 200 -7.70 22.97 -5.66
N THR A 201 -7.85 22.15 -4.63
CA THR A 201 -9.15 21.63 -4.18
C THR A 201 -9.68 22.48 -3.02
N GLU A 202 -10.99 22.45 -2.80
CA GLU A 202 -11.63 23.10 -1.65
C GLU A 202 -11.30 22.32 -0.36
N ILE A 203 -10.07 22.49 0.14
CA ILE A 203 -9.67 21.92 1.43
C ILE A 203 -10.03 22.96 2.50
N GLY A 204 -11.05 22.66 3.31
CA GLY A 204 -11.51 23.55 4.38
C GLY A 204 -10.38 23.98 5.34
N ASP A 205 -9.45 23.08 5.66
CA ASP A 205 -8.24 23.39 6.44
C ASP A 205 -7.01 22.65 5.90
N LYS A 206 -6.00 23.40 5.42
CA LYS A 206 -4.73 22.82 4.92
C LYS A 206 -3.96 22.04 5.98
N LYS A 207 -4.26 22.24 7.28
CA LYS A 207 -3.69 21.43 8.38
C LYS A 207 -4.35 20.05 8.54
N ALA A 208 -5.37 19.73 7.75
CA ALA A 208 -6.08 18.46 7.80
C ALA A 208 -5.54 17.39 6.82
N ILE A 209 -4.54 17.72 5.98
CA ILE A 209 -3.96 16.74 5.05
C ILE A 209 -3.16 15.70 5.84
N LYS A 210 -3.56 14.44 5.74
CA LYS A 210 -2.82 13.31 6.32
C LYS A 210 -1.79 12.79 5.34
N ILE A 211 -0.65 12.39 5.87
CA ILE A 211 0.32 11.57 5.14
C ILE A 211 0.25 10.18 5.75
N TRP A 212 -0.13 9.19 4.96
CA TRP A 212 -0.20 7.80 5.37
C TRP A 212 0.94 7.02 4.74
N LEU A 213 1.66 6.30 5.57
CA LEU A 213 2.77 5.45 5.15
C LEU A 213 2.44 3.99 5.42
N THR A 214 2.63 3.15 4.42
CA THR A 214 2.53 1.70 4.56
C THR A 214 3.63 0.99 3.77
N GLY A 215 3.67 -0.33 3.85
CA GLY A 215 4.67 -1.15 3.17
C GLY A 215 5.99 -1.30 3.95
N GLY A 216 6.72 -2.37 3.64
CA GLY A 216 7.93 -2.79 4.37
C GLY A 216 9.22 -2.06 3.98
N ASP A 217 9.22 -1.34 2.86
CA ASP A 217 10.36 -0.56 2.39
C ASP A 217 10.36 0.86 3.00
N SER A 218 9.38 1.19 3.83
CA SER A 218 9.30 2.48 4.56
C SER A 218 10.54 2.76 5.43
N GLN A 219 11.21 1.71 5.90
CA GLN A 219 12.49 1.79 6.63
C GLN A 219 13.63 2.44 5.84
N TYR A 220 13.54 2.48 4.50
CA TYR A 220 14.56 3.12 3.66
C TYR A 220 14.35 4.63 3.53
N PHE A 221 13.19 5.15 3.96
CA PHE A 221 12.94 6.58 3.98
C PHE A 221 13.68 7.25 5.13
N GLY A 222 14.24 8.41 4.86
CA GLY A 222 15.00 9.16 5.85
C GLY A 222 16.43 8.67 6.09
N ASN A 223 17.06 9.34 7.06
CA ASN A 223 18.50 9.45 7.33
C ASN A 223 19.32 9.88 6.11
N ALA A 224 19.44 11.21 6.04
CA ALA A 224 19.94 11.97 4.93
C ALA A 224 21.26 11.44 4.38
N LEU A 225 21.32 11.30 3.05
CA LEU A 225 22.58 11.19 2.31
C LEU A 225 23.36 12.53 2.32
N LEU A 226 22.80 13.57 2.94
CA LEU A 226 23.32 14.93 3.02
C LEU A 226 23.18 15.41 4.47
N ASP A 227 24.32 15.56 5.14
CA ASP A 227 24.60 16.09 6.49
C ASP A 227 23.43 16.71 7.31
N GLU A 228 23.31 16.30 8.57
CA GLU A 228 22.36 16.82 9.59
C GLU A 228 22.57 18.31 9.91
N THR A 229 23.70 18.90 9.47
CA THR A 229 23.97 20.34 9.62
C THR A 229 23.14 21.22 8.68
N ALA A 230 22.40 20.64 7.72
CA ALA A 230 21.45 21.34 6.86
C ALA A 230 20.10 21.67 7.54
N SER A 231 20.11 21.85 8.86
CA SER A 231 18.98 22.12 9.76
C SER A 231 18.21 23.44 9.53
N SER A 232 18.40 24.10 8.38
CA SER A 232 17.70 25.35 8.03
C SER A 232 16.79 25.29 6.79
N ARG A 233 16.69 24.14 6.10
CA ARG A 233 15.72 23.96 5.00
C ARG A 233 14.73 22.87 5.37
N SER A 234 13.43 23.14 5.23
CA SER A 234 12.38 22.12 5.36
C SER A 234 12.55 21.12 4.23
N TYR A 235 13.28 20.03 4.48
CA TYR A 235 13.30 18.92 3.54
C TYR A 235 11.91 18.27 3.56
N PRO A 236 11.30 17.99 2.39
CA PRO A 236 10.00 17.32 2.35
C PRO A 236 9.98 15.99 3.12
N LEU A 237 11.13 15.31 3.26
CA LEU A 237 11.26 14.09 4.07
C LEU A 237 11.09 14.31 5.57
N ASN A 238 11.37 15.51 6.11
CA ASN A 238 11.12 15.79 7.53
C ASN A 238 9.63 15.70 7.86
N GLU A 239 8.76 15.86 6.86
CA GLU A 239 7.32 15.73 7.05
C GLU A 239 6.89 14.27 7.25
N LEU A 240 7.70 13.31 6.81
CA LEU A 240 7.49 11.90 7.11
C LEU A 240 7.61 11.60 8.61
N GLU A 241 8.28 12.46 9.39
CA GLU A 241 8.27 12.36 10.87
C GLU A 241 6.85 12.50 11.44
N THR A 242 5.96 13.20 10.73
CA THR A 242 4.56 13.38 11.09
C THR A 242 3.61 12.45 10.34
N ALA A 243 4.14 11.60 9.44
CA ALA A 243 3.34 10.63 8.71
C ALA A 243 2.81 9.54 9.64
N GLU A 244 1.56 9.17 9.44
CA GLU A 244 0.91 8.10 10.18
C GLU A 244 1.31 6.74 9.58
N GLN A 245 1.96 5.90 10.38
CA GLN A 245 2.29 4.53 10.00
C GLN A 245 1.01 3.68 10.07
N ARG A 246 0.50 3.26 8.91
CA ARG A 246 -0.71 2.43 8.78
C ARG A 246 -0.37 1.14 8.02
N PRO A 247 0.26 0.13 8.66
CA PRO A 247 0.74 -1.07 7.98
C PRO A 247 -0.37 -1.92 7.32
N ASP A 248 -1.62 -1.72 7.74
CA ASP A 248 -2.78 -2.53 7.35
C ASP A 248 -3.82 -1.75 6.54
N LEU A 249 -3.42 -0.64 5.88
CA LEU A 249 -4.33 0.23 5.11
C LEU A 249 -5.24 -0.52 4.14
N VAL A 250 -4.71 -1.50 3.42
CA VAL A 250 -5.50 -2.25 2.43
C VAL A 250 -6.53 -3.13 3.14
N LEU A 251 -6.18 -3.77 4.26
CA LEU A 251 -7.10 -4.55 5.08
C LEU A 251 -8.19 -3.66 5.72
N GLU A 252 -7.81 -2.48 6.21
CA GLU A 252 -8.75 -1.46 6.73
C GLU A 252 -9.72 -1.01 5.62
N GLY A 253 -9.22 -0.71 4.42
CA GLY A 253 -10.04 -0.37 3.27
C GLY A 253 -10.94 -1.53 2.80
N LEU A 254 -10.44 -2.76 2.84
CA LEU A 254 -11.19 -3.97 2.48
C LEU A 254 -12.38 -4.19 3.42
N ALA A 255 -12.20 -3.91 4.70
CA ALA A 255 -13.27 -3.96 5.70
C ALA A 255 -14.37 -2.93 5.40
N ILE A 256 -13.98 -1.69 5.07
CA ILE A 256 -14.92 -0.63 4.67
C ILE A 256 -15.68 -1.03 3.40
N TRP A 257 -14.98 -1.53 2.38
CA TRP A 257 -15.60 -2.01 1.15
C TRP A 257 -16.66 -3.08 1.43
N TYR A 258 -16.29 -4.09 2.22
CA TYR A 258 -17.19 -5.21 2.51
C TYR A 258 -18.43 -4.77 3.27
N GLN A 259 -18.31 -3.88 4.27
CA GLN A 259 -19.46 -3.29 4.95
C GLN A 259 -20.40 -2.54 3.99
N LEU A 260 -19.86 -1.76 3.08
CA LEU A 260 -20.64 -0.98 2.11
C LEU A 260 -21.32 -1.90 1.07
N GLU A 261 -20.61 -2.92 0.59
CA GLU A 261 -21.13 -3.87 -0.38
C GLU A 261 -22.24 -4.74 0.22
N SER A 262 -22.09 -5.20 1.46
CA SER A 262 -23.13 -5.96 2.18
C SER A 262 -24.41 -5.12 2.36
N LYS A 263 -24.28 -3.83 2.70
CA LYS A 263 -25.43 -2.90 2.76
C LYS A 263 -26.10 -2.72 1.39
N ARG A 264 -25.33 -2.62 0.31
CA ARG A 264 -25.86 -2.49 -1.06
C ARG A 264 -26.67 -3.71 -1.50
N LYS A 265 -26.30 -4.91 -1.06
CA LYS A 265 -27.02 -6.16 -1.39
C LYS A 265 -28.27 -6.40 -0.55
N ALA A 266 -28.37 -5.74 0.61
CA ALA A 266 -29.48 -5.90 1.55
C ALA A 266 -30.65 -4.91 1.30
N GLY A 267 -30.43 -3.84 0.53
CA GLY A 267 -31.44 -2.85 0.13
C GLY A 267 -31.88 -3.02 -1.31
#